data_AF-A0A9X3L1Y4-F1
#
_entry.id   AF-A0A9X3L1Y4-F1
#
_cell.length_a   1.000
_cell.length_b   1.000
_cell.length_c   1.000
_cell.angle_alpha   90.00
_cell.angle_beta   90.00
_cell.angle_gamma   90.00
#
_symmetry.space_group_name_H-M   'P 1'
#
loop_
_entity.id
_entity.type
_entity.pdbx_description
1 polymer ?
#
loop_
_entity_poly.entity_id
_entity_poly.type
_entity_poly.pdbx_seq_one_letter_code
_entity_poly.pdbx_strand_id
1 'polypeptide(L)'
;MPEVALVPKFLKSFAAEHGLKVHDCLYGAIEIEGEFPIQQSAAAVYGIWAHMPAAPKTGLAQVPGFPDWYPVYWGKDISPVSRIKAHVQGHRNGNIGLPNIAELRGARLVFGAVLVSEYQRFEALLHQHCPPFKGTPSPGRQSTVVRVR
;
A
#
# COMPACT_ATOMS: atom_id res chain seq x y z
N MET A 1 -10.30 -18.46 0.97
CA MET A 1 -8.96 -18.27 0.38
C MET A 1 -8.03 -17.77 1.47
N PRO A 2 -7.22 -18.62 2.11
CA PRO A 2 -6.39 -18.25 3.26
C PRO A 2 -5.25 -17.27 2.88
N GLU A 3 -4.83 -17.23 1.61
CA GLU A 3 -3.67 -16.43 1.20
C GLU A 3 -3.94 -14.91 1.18
N VAL A 4 -5.21 -14.48 1.16
CA VAL A 4 -5.55 -13.04 1.20
C VAL A 4 -5.19 -12.39 2.54
N ALA A 5 -5.05 -13.20 3.60
CA ALA A 5 -4.63 -12.73 4.92
C ALA A 5 -3.12 -12.53 5.03
N LEU A 6 -2.32 -12.95 4.04
CA LEU A 6 -0.85 -12.84 4.09
C LEU A 6 -0.40 -11.37 4.09
N VAL A 7 -0.98 -10.53 3.21
CA VAL A 7 -0.61 -9.11 3.13
C VAL A 7 -0.89 -8.39 4.45
N PRO A 8 -2.11 -8.45 5.04
CA PRO A 8 -2.35 -7.82 6.33
C PRO A 8 -1.51 -8.42 7.46
N LYS A 9 -1.23 -9.73 7.44
CA LYS A 9 -0.38 -10.39 8.45
C LYS A 9 1.03 -9.83 8.42
N PHE A 10 1.64 -9.74 7.24
CA PHE A 10 2.97 -9.14 7.06
C PHE A 10 2.99 -7.68 7.49
N LEU A 11 2.03 -6.87 7.03
CA LEU A 11 1.98 -5.45 7.37
C LEU A 11 1.85 -5.23 8.89
N LYS A 12 1.08 -6.07 9.59
CA LYS A 12 0.99 -6.02 11.06
C LYS A 12 2.31 -6.34 11.74
N SER A 13 2.98 -7.41 11.31
CA SER A 13 4.30 -7.78 11.85
C SER A 13 5.35 -6.69 11.58
N PHE A 14 5.41 -6.18 10.34
CA PHE A 14 6.36 -5.15 9.93
C PHE A 14 6.14 -3.83 10.70
N ALA A 15 4.89 -3.45 10.97
CA ALA A 15 4.58 -2.29 11.80
C ALA A 15 5.07 -2.47 13.24
N ALA A 16 4.83 -3.64 13.83
CA ALA A 16 5.27 -3.95 15.19
C ALA A 16 6.81 -3.91 15.32
N GLU A 17 7.54 -4.48 14.35
CA GLU A 17 9.01 -4.46 14.29
C GLU A 17 9.59 -3.03 14.24
N HIS A 18 8.83 -2.07 13.71
CA HIS A 18 9.26 -0.67 13.56
C HIS A 18 8.61 0.29 14.57
N GLY A 19 7.96 -0.26 15.62
CA GLY A 19 7.36 0.52 16.71
C GLY A 19 6.13 1.32 16.30
N LEU A 20 5.46 0.95 15.21
CA LEU A 20 4.26 1.62 14.69
C LEU A 20 2.99 0.92 15.20
N LYS A 21 1.94 1.71 15.48
CA LYS A 21 0.68 1.18 16.01
C LYS A 21 -0.28 0.86 14.87
N VAL A 22 -0.81 -0.36 14.87
CA VAL A 22 -1.92 -0.76 14.01
C VAL A 22 -3.23 -0.49 14.73
N HIS A 23 -4.18 0.09 14.00
CA HIS A 23 -5.51 0.44 14.50
C HIS A 23 -6.58 -0.46 13.86
N ASP A 24 -7.69 -0.63 14.57
CA ASP A 24 -8.90 -1.32 14.10
C ASP A 24 -9.88 -0.35 13.42
N CYS A 25 -9.76 0.94 13.69
CA CYS A 25 -10.63 1.99 13.19
C CYS A 25 -9.85 3.17 12.58
N LEU A 26 -10.53 3.91 11.70
CA LEU A 26 -10.05 5.17 11.13
C LEU A 26 -10.61 6.33 11.96
N TYR A 27 -9.76 7.25 12.38
CA TYR A 27 -10.17 8.41 13.19
C TYR A 27 -9.30 9.64 12.91
N GLY A 28 -9.87 10.80 13.18
CA GLY A 28 -9.26 12.12 12.96
C GLY A 28 -10.18 13.22 13.46
N ALA A 29 -9.80 14.47 13.19
CA ALA A 29 -10.59 15.65 13.55
C ALA A 29 -10.91 16.47 12.29
N ILE A 30 -12.08 17.12 12.31
CA ILE A 30 -12.53 18.06 11.29
C ILE A 30 -12.99 19.33 12.01
N GLU A 31 -12.45 20.48 11.61
CA GLU A 31 -12.90 21.80 12.03
C GLU A 31 -13.73 22.46 10.90
N ILE A 32 -14.93 22.92 11.20
CA ILE A 32 -15.81 23.52 10.19
C ILE A 32 -15.44 25.01 10.06
N GLU A 33 -15.59 25.59 8.87
CA GLU A 33 -15.22 26.99 8.56
C GLU A 33 -13.71 27.31 8.58
N GLY A 34 -12.86 26.29 8.73
CA GLY A 34 -11.40 26.42 8.63
C GLY A 34 -10.81 26.06 7.26
N GLU A 35 -9.58 26.52 7.01
CA GLU A 35 -8.74 26.08 5.88
C GLU A 35 -7.52 25.33 6.41
N PHE A 36 -7.66 24.01 6.59
CA PHE A 36 -6.57 23.15 7.06
C PHE A 36 -6.54 21.84 6.24
N PRO A 37 -5.37 21.19 6.12
CA PRO A 37 -5.31 19.85 5.54
C PRO A 37 -6.09 18.87 6.42
N ILE A 38 -6.86 17.95 5.83
CA ILE A 38 -7.54 16.89 6.59
C ILE A 38 -6.50 16.10 7.39
N GLN A 39 -6.52 16.25 8.72
CA GLN A 39 -5.59 15.56 9.61
C GLN A 39 -6.11 14.17 9.96
N GLN A 40 -5.38 13.15 9.51
CA GLN A 40 -5.66 11.75 9.84
C GLN A 40 -4.59 11.23 10.78
N SER A 41 -5.01 10.73 11.95
CA SER A 41 -4.09 10.12 12.92
C SER A 41 -3.71 8.68 12.53
N ALA A 42 -4.62 8.00 11.83
CA ALA A 42 -4.39 6.70 11.21
C ALA A 42 -4.91 6.75 9.77
N ALA A 43 -4.26 6.02 8.85
CA ALA A 43 -4.78 5.80 7.50
C ALA A 43 -4.41 4.39 7.02
N ALA A 44 -5.05 3.93 5.95
CA ALA A 44 -4.79 2.61 5.43
C ALA A 44 -3.53 2.62 4.54
N VAL A 45 -2.58 1.75 4.89
CA VAL A 45 -1.46 1.37 4.02
C VAL A 45 -1.75 -0.02 3.47
N TYR A 46 -1.64 -0.17 2.16
CA TYR A 46 -1.99 -1.37 1.43
C TYR A 46 -0.83 -1.89 0.58
N GLY A 47 -0.86 -3.19 0.33
CA GLY A 47 0.06 -3.86 -0.58
C GLY A 47 -0.68 -4.68 -1.62
N ILE A 48 -0.05 -4.83 -2.79
CA ILE A 48 -0.42 -5.79 -3.82
C ILE A 48 0.77 -6.73 -3.98
N TRP A 49 0.54 -8.03 -3.85
CA TRP A 49 1.55 -9.07 -4.02
C TRP A 49 1.22 -9.98 -5.17
N ALA A 50 2.26 -10.53 -5.80
CA ALA A 50 2.15 -11.54 -6.84
C ALA A 50 2.75 -12.86 -6.34
N HIS A 51 2.03 -13.95 -6.55
CA HIS A 51 2.55 -15.30 -6.39
C HIS A 51 3.22 -15.74 -7.69
N MET A 52 4.53 -16.00 -7.64
CA MET A 52 5.36 -16.38 -8.77
C MET A 52 6.33 -17.50 -8.35
N PRO A 53 5.98 -18.79 -8.56
CA PRO A 53 6.84 -19.91 -8.18
C PRO A 53 8.20 -19.93 -8.90
N ALA A 54 8.26 -19.33 -10.09
CA ALA A 54 9.51 -19.05 -10.78
C ALA A 54 9.92 -17.60 -10.47
N ALA A 55 11.17 -17.42 -10.05
CA ALA A 55 11.68 -16.09 -9.72
C ALA A 55 11.55 -15.13 -10.92
N PRO A 56 11.09 -13.88 -10.69
CA PRO A 56 10.97 -12.89 -11.75
C PRO A 56 12.36 -12.51 -12.29
N LYS A 57 12.44 -12.25 -13.60
CA LYS A 57 13.70 -11.93 -14.29
C LYS A 57 14.38 -10.66 -13.78
N THR A 58 13.62 -9.77 -13.15
CA THR A 58 14.09 -8.47 -12.66
C THR A 58 14.91 -8.54 -11.37
N GLY A 59 15.11 -9.73 -10.78
CA GLY A 59 15.89 -9.88 -9.54
C GLY A 59 15.17 -9.31 -8.31
N LEU A 60 13.84 -9.17 -8.38
CA LEU A 60 13.02 -8.68 -7.28
C LEU A 60 13.12 -9.64 -6.08
N ALA A 61 13.31 -9.08 -4.88
CA ALA A 61 13.33 -9.86 -3.65
C ALA A 61 11.93 -10.37 -3.29
N GLN A 62 11.87 -11.56 -2.71
CA GLN A 62 10.66 -12.09 -2.10
C GLN A 62 10.30 -11.27 -0.85
N VAL A 63 9.02 -11.30 -0.47
CA VAL A 63 8.62 -10.73 0.81
C VAL A 63 9.23 -11.57 1.95
N PRO A 64 9.88 -10.96 2.95
CA PRO A 64 10.47 -11.68 4.07
C PRO A 64 9.48 -12.63 4.76
N GLY A 65 9.83 -13.90 4.85
CA GLY A 65 9.00 -14.95 5.47
C GLY A 65 7.87 -15.50 4.59
N PHE A 66 7.74 -15.05 3.35
CA PHE A 66 6.72 -15.53 2.40
C PHE A 66 7.38 -15.95 1.07
N PRO A 67 7.80 -17.22 0.94
CA PRO A 67 8.43 -17.71 -0.29
C PRO A 67 7.48 -17.61 -1.48
N ASP A 68 8.03 -17.36 -2.67
CA ASP A 68 7.32 -17.21 -3.95
C ASP A 68 6.33 -16.02 -4.01
N TRP A 69 6.27 -15.20 -2.97
CA TRP A 69 5.49 -13.97 -2.94
C TRP A 69 6.38 -12.76 -3.11
N TYR A 70 5.99 -11.88 -4.02
CA TYR A 70 6.76 -10.70 -4.38
C TYR A 70 5.92 -9.44 -4.22
N PRO A 71 6.51 -8.35 -3.67
CA PRO A 71 5.81 -7.09 -3.54
C PRO A 71 5.67 -6.42 -4.90
N VAL A 72 4.44 -6.25 -5.39
CA VAL A 72 4.18 -5.55 -6.66
C VAL A 72 4.11 -4.04 -6.45
N TYR A 73 3.42 -3.63 -5.39
CA TYR A 73 3.16 -2.24 -5.09
C TYR A 73 2.81 -2.03 -3.62
N TRP A 74 3.26 -0.89 -3.08
CA TRP A 74 2.80 -0.35 -1.81
C TRP A 74 2.11 0.99 -2.04
N GLY A 75 1.05 1.25 -1.30
CA GLY A 75 0.40 2.55 -1.33
C GLY A 75 -0.31 2.87 -0.03
N LYS A 76 -0.69 4.13 0.12
CA LYS A 76 -1.54 4.63 1.21
C LYS A 76 -2.76 5.33 0.62
N ASP A 77 -3.94 5.04 1.16
CA ASP A 77 -5.19 5.67 0.73
C ASP A 77 -6.26 5.54 1.82
N ILE A 78 -7.23 6.45 1.85
CA ILE A 78 -8.40 6.33 2.73
C ILE A 78 -9.38 5.24 2.26
N SER A 79 -9.40 4.97 0.95
CA SER A 79 -10.20 3.94 0.30
C SER A 79 -9.32 3.03 -0.57
N PRO A 80 -8.54 2.12 0.06
CA PRO A 80 -7.58 1.27 -0.66
C PRO A 80 -8.20 0.48 -1.81
N VAL A 81 -9.40 -0.06 -1.64
CA VAL A 81 -10.07 -0.86 -2.69
C VAL A 81 -10.38 -0.01 -3.92
N SER A 82 -10.85 1.22 -3.73
CA SER A 82 -11.11 2.16 -4.84
C SER A 82 -9.83 2.50 -5.58
N ARG A 83 -8.74 2.71 -4.84
CA ARG A 83 -7.41 2.99 -5.40
C ARG A 83 -6.84 1.79 -6.17
N ILE A 84 -7.00 0.58 -5.65
CA ILE A 84 -6.60 -0.66 -6.31
C ILE A 84 -7.40 -0.86 -7.60
N LYS A 85 -8.72 -0.62 -7.60
CA LYS A 85 -9.53 -0.63 -8.83
C LYS A 85 -8.97 0.34 -9.87
N ALA A 86 -8.55 1.53 -9.45
CA ALA A 86 -7.95 2.51 -10.36
C ALA A 86 -6.64 2.01 -10.99
N HIS A 87 -5.82 1.26 -10.24
CA HIS A 87 -4.60 0.62 -10.75
C HIS A 87 -4.86 -0.49 -11.77
N VAL A 88 -5.97 -1.22 -11.64
CA VAL A 88 -6.37 -2.28 -12.58
C VAL A 88 -6.99 -1.69 -13.85
N GLN A 89 -7.84 -0.65 -13.70
CA GLN A 89 -8.61 -0.08 -14.81
C GLN A 89 -7.83 0.98 -15.63
N GLY A 90 -6.65 1.41 -15.18
CA GLY A 90 -5.79 2.32 -15.95
C GLY A 90 -6.26 3.79 -15.99
N HIS A 91 -6.82 4.30 -14.89
CA HIS A 91 -7.27 5.71 -14.81
C HIS A 91 -6.13 6.70 -14.96
N ARG A 92 -6.32 7.83 -15.67
CA ARG A 92 -5.24 8.74 -16.13
C ARG A 92 -4.23 9.26 -15.08
N ASN A 93 -4.52 9.24 -13.77
CA ASN A 93 -3.67 9.89 -12.75
C ASN A 93 -3.21 8.94 -11.62
N GLY A 94 -1.89 8.80 -11.46
CA GLY A 94 -1.25 8.07 -10.36
C GLY A 94 -1.53 6.56 -10.35
N ASN A 95 -1.91 5.97 -11.48
CA ASN A 95 -2.07 4.53 -11.61
C ASN A 95 -0.71 3.86 -11.90
N ILE A 96 -0.54 2.61 -11.47
CA ILE A 96 0.67 1.82 -11.77
C ILE A 96 0.52 0.91 -13.00
N GLY A 97 -0.67 0.90 -13.63
CA GLY A 97 -0.97 0.13 -14.82
C GLY A 97 -0.73 -1.37 -14.64
N LEU A 98 -1.37 -2.00 -13.63
CA LEU A 98 -1.17 -3.41 -13.29
C LEU A 98 -1.23 -4.36 -14.52
N PRO A 99 -2.22 -4.23 -15.43
CA PRO A 99 -2.29 -5.11 -16.60
C PRO A 99 -1.13 -4.97 -17.59
N ASN A 100 -0.39 -3.87 -17.53
CA ASN A 100 0.72 -3.57 -18.44
C ASN A 100 2.07 -4.11 -17.95
N ILE A 101 2.11 -4.69 -16.74
CA ILE A 101 3.33 -5.29 -16.20
C ILE A 101 3.46 -6.73 -16.74
N ALA A 102 4.38 -6.93 -17.68
CA ALA A 102 4.52 -8.19 -18.41
C ALA A 102 4.81 -9.38 -17.47
N GLU A 103 5.61 -9.17 -16.44
CA GLU A 103 5.98 -10.17 -15.43
C GLU A 103 4.80 -10.68 -14.60
N LEU A 104 3.71 -9.90 -14.51
CA LEU A 104 2.50 -10.30 -13.78
C LEU A 104 1.53 -11.10 -14.65
N ARG A 105 1.83 -11.33 -15.92
CA ARG A 105 0.93 -12.06 -16.82
C ARG A 105 0.74 -13.50 -16.34
N GLY A 106 -0.50 -13.84 -15.97
CA GLY A 106 -0.85 -15.15 -15.43
C GLY A 106 -0.49 -15.35 -13.95
N ALA A 107 0.14 -14.36 -13.31
CA ALA A 107 0.43 -14.40 -11.88
C ALA A 107 -0.85 -14.18 -11.07
N ARG A 108 -0.98 -14.88 -9.95
CA ARG A 108 -2.07 -14.64 -9.00
C ARG A 108 -1.72 -13.44 -8.13
N LEU A 109 -2.58 -12.43 -8.15
CA LEU A 109 -2.43 -11.23 -7.32
C LEU A 109 -3.30 -11.33 -6.07
N VAL A 110 -2.76 -10.88 -4.94
CA VAL A 110 -3.52 -10.65 -3.70
C VAL A 110 -3.26 -9.23 -3.22
N PHE A 111 -4.22 -8.65 -2.51
CA PHE A 111 -4.05 -7.36 -1.88
C PHE A 111 -4.57 -7.38 -0.45
N GLY A 112 -4.08 -6.46 0.36
CA GLY A 112 -4.55 -6.26 1.72
C GLY A 112 -4.07 -4.93 2.27
N ALA A 113 -4.71 -4.46 3.34
CA ALA A 113 -4.39 -3.18 3.98
C ALA A 113 -4.46 -3.30 5.50
N VAL A 114 -3.75 -2.40 6.18
CA VAL A 114 -3.85 -2.18 7.63
C VAL A 114 -3.99 -0.69 7.89
N LEU A 115 -4.70 -0.33 8.95
CA LEU A 115 -4.74 1.05 9.45
C LEU A 115 -3.55 1.21 10.39
N VAL A 116 -2.71 2.22 10.16
CA VAL A 116 -1.47 2.39 10.93
C VAL A 116 -1.25 3.86 11.27
N SER A 117 -0.65 4.12 12.43
CA SER A 117 -0.11 5.44 12.77
C SER A 117 1.04 5.81 11.84
N GLU A 118 1.29 7.10 11.64
CA GLU A 118 2.43 7.59 10.82
C GLU A 118 2.50 6.90 9.45
N TYR A 119 1.36 6.65 8.83
CA TYR A 119 1.20 5.87 7.59
C TYR A 119 2.12 6.31 6.43
N GLN A 120 2.53 7.58 6.40
CA GLN A 120 3.54 8.07 5.45
C GLN A 120 4.94 7.49 5.71
N ARG A 121 5.37 7.46 6.98
CA ARG A 121 6.63 6.85 7.41
C ARG A 121 6.57 5.34 7.20
N PHE A 122 5.43 4.71 7.47
CA PHE A 122 5.26 3.27 7.27
C PHE A 122 5.41 2.84 5.81
N GLU A 123 4.76 3.54 4.88
CA GLU A 123 4.92 3.32 3.44
C GLU A 123 6.39 3.50 3.01
N ALA A 124 7.08 4.52 3.51
CA ALA A 124 8.48 4.76 3.20
C ALA A 124 9.39 3.61 3.67
N LEU A 125 9.15 3.08 4.87
CA LEU A 125 9.88 1.89 5.38
C LEU A 125 9.64 0.67 4.50
N LEU A 126 8.42 0.44 4.03
CA LEU A 126 8.13 -0.66 3.10
C LEU A 126 8.89 -0.52 1.79
N HIS A 127 8.95 0.69 1.22
CA HIS A 127 9.73 0.96 0.01
C HIS A 127 11.24 0.73 0.22
N GLN A 128 11.76 1.08 1.40
CA GLN A 128 13.17 0.94 1.73
C GLN A 128 13.58 -0.52 1.99
N HIS A 129 12.80 -1.25 2.79
CA HIS A 129 13.17 -2.59 3.26
C HIS A 129 12.58 -3.72 2.43
N CYS A 130 11.51 -3.46 1.68
CA CYS A 130 10.81 -4.45 0.85
C CYS A 130 10.43 -3.82 -0.50
N PRO A 131 11.42 -3.41 -1.32
CA PRO A 131 11.18 -2.62 -2.52
C PRO A 131 10.22 -3.33 -3.49
N PRO A 132 9.14 -2.67 -3.93
CA PRO A 132 8.15 -3.29 -4.82
C PRO A 132 8.56 -3.24 -6.29
N PHE A 133 7.91 -4.06 -7.13
CA PHE A 133 8.09 -4.07 -8.58
C PHE A 133 7.82 -2.68 -9.21
N LYS A 134 6.76 -2.01 -8.76
CA LYS A 134 6.49 -0.61 -9.05
C LYS A 134 6.42 0.17 -7.75
N GLY A 135 7.20 1.23 -7.69
CA GLY A 135 7.18 2.20 -6.61
C GLY A 135 8.14 3.33 -6.94
N THR A 136 7.80 4.54 -6.55
CA THR A 136 8.76 5.66 -6.57
C THR A 136 9.22 5.90 -5.14
N PRO A 137 10.51 6.21 -4.90
CA PRO A 137 10.94 6.71 -3.60
C PRO A 137 10.36 8.10 -3.29
N SER A 138 9.83 8.79 -4.31
CA SER A 138 9.14 10.07 -4.15
C SER A 138 7.87 9.91 -3.33
N PRO A 139 7.65 10.76 -2.30
CA PRO A 139 6.42 10.78 -1.54
C PRO A 139 5.21 10.94 -2.47
N GLY A 140 4.20 10.08 -2.30
CA GLY A 140 2.90 10.28 -2.95
C GLY A 140 2.30 11.65 -2.60
N ARG A 141 1.32 12.10 -3.40
CA ARG A 141 0.65 13.40 -3.24
C ARG A 141 0.26 13.63 -1.77
N GLN A 142 0.81 14.68 -1.17
CA GLN A 142 0.49 15.04 0.21
C GLN A 142 -0.98 15.49 0.32
N SER A 143 -1.51 15.39 1.53
CA SER A 143 -2.89 15.77 1.90
C SER A 143 -3.32 17.07 1.21
N THR A 144 -4.40 16.99 0.43
CA THR A 144 -5.01 18.15 -0.21
C THR A 144 -5.53 19.08 0.90
N VAL A 145 -5.19 20.37 0.84
CA VAL A 145 -5.89 21.39 1.64
C VAL A 145 -7.34 21.42 1.15
N VAL A 146 -8.29 21.16 2.04
CA VAL A 146 -9.71 21.16 1.70
C VAL A 146 -10.37 22.26 2.53
N ARG A 147 -11.08 23.18 1.86
CA ARG A 147 -11.95 24.12 2.56
C ARG A 147 -13.21 23.37 2.99
N VAL A 148 -13.37 23.19 4.30
CA VAL A 148 -14.55 22.53 4.88
C VAL A 148 -15.62 23.59 5.08
N ARG A 149 -16.68 23.51 4.27
CA ARG A 149 -17.87 24.38 4.35
C ARG A 149 -18.89 23.83 5.33
#